data_AF-A0A4S0UNH0-F1
#
_entry.id   AF-A0A4S0UNH0-F1
#
_cell.length_a   1.000
_cell.length_b   1.000
_cell.length_c   1.000
_cell.angle_alpha   90.00
_cell.angle_beta   90.00
_cell.angle_gamma   90.00
#
_symmetry.space_group_name_H-M   'P 1'
#
loop_
_entity.id
_entity.type
_entity.pdbx_description
1 polymer ?
#
loop_
_entity_poly.entity_id
_entity_poly.type
_entity_poly.pdbx_seq_one_letter_code
_entity_poly.pdbx_strand_id
1 'polypeptide(L)' 'MRIPFLKPRRRDYALEPLTVADSAAVSVLHREDFVRPWTDGEFAALLEQDTVFGYAARETG' A
#
# COMPACT_ATOMS: atom_id res chain seq x y z
N MET A 1 -7.41 -9.45 30.35
CA MET A 1 -8.48 -10.47 30.25
C MET A 1 -8.83 -10.62 28.77
N ARG A 2 -8.66 -11.81 28.17
CA ARG A 2 -8.92 -12.06 26.74
C ARG A 2 -10.29 -12.73 26.62
N ILE A 3 -11.27 -12.04 26.03
CA ILE A 3 -12.65 -12.53 25.92
C ILE A 3 -12.67 -13.65 24.84
N PRO A 4 -13.02 -14.91 25.17
CA PRO A 4 -12.81 -16.06 24.27
C PRO A 4 -13.62 -16.05 22.97
N PHE A 5 -14.59 -15.15 22.83
CA PHE A 5 -15.58 -15.14 21.73
C PHE A 5 -15.49 -13.90 20.84
N LEU A 6 -14.68 -12.90 21.22
CA LEU A 6 -14.42 -11.75 20.37
C LEU A 6 -13.34 -12.14 19.34
N LYS A 7 -13.74 -12.80 18.26
CA LYS A 7 -12.85 -12.97 17.11
C LYS A 7 -12.62 -11.55 16.53
N PRO A 8 -11.37 -11.06 16.42
CA PRO A 8 -11.14 -9.82 15.69
C PRO A 8 -11.74 -9.99 14.30
N ARG A 9 -12.58 -9.02 13.89
CA ARG A 9 -13.18 -9.04 12.55
C ARG A 9 -12.04 -9.13 11.56
N ARG A 10 -12.00 -10.23 10.79
CA ARG A 10 -11.05 -10.36 9.69
C ARG A 10 -11.43 -9.27 8.69
N ARG A 11 -10.49 -8.37 8.42
CA ARG A 11 -10.65 -7.34 7.40
C ARG A 11 -10.41 -8.00 6.05
N ASP A 12 -11.30 -7.74 5.11
CA ASP A 12 -11.15 -8.19 3.73
C ASP A 12 -10.41 -7.12 2.95
N TYR A 13 -9.60 -7.52 1.97
CA TYR A 13 -8.83 -6.59 1.16
C TYR A 13 -8.99 -6.92 -0.32
N ALA A 14 -9.11 -5.90 -1.15
CA ALA A 14 -9.00 -6.00 -2.60
C ALA A 14 -7.60 -5.58 -3.04
N LEU A 15 -7.10 -6.26 -4.07
CA LEU A 15 -5.91 -5.81 -4.79
C LEU A 15 -6.35 -4.89 -5.92
N GLU A 16 -5.89 -3.66 -5.86
CA GLU A 16 -6.20 -2.65 -6.86
C GLU A 16 -4.90 -2.14 -7.50
N PRO A 17 -4.88 -1.88 -8.82
CA PRO A 17 -3.70 -1.35 -9.48
C PRO A 17 -3.27 -0.02 -8.86
N LEU A 18 -1.95 0.14 -8.69
CA LEU A 18 -1.36 1.43 -8.35
C LEU A 18 -1.40 2.35 -9.56
N THR A 19 -1.70 3.61 -9.29
CA THR A 19 -1.61 4.71 -10.26
C THR A 19 -0.63 5.75 -9.75
N VAL A 20 -0.22 6.68 -10.62
CA VAL A 20 0.64 7.81 -10.22
C VAL A 20 0.04 8.61 -9.05
N ALA A 21 -1.29 8.67 -8.93
CA ALA A 21 -1.98 9.35 -7.84
C ALA A 21 -1.72 8.70 -6.46
N ASP A 22 -1.30 7.44 -6.42
CA ASP A 22 -1.02 6.71 -5.18
C ASP A 22 0.40 6.96 -4.65
N SER A 23 1.27 7.61 -5.43
CA SER A 23 2.70 7.73 -5.13
C SER A 23 2.99 8.35 -3.76
N ALA A 24 2.22 9.37 -3.37
CA ALA A 24 2.35 9.99 -2.05
C ALA A 24 2.06 8.99 -0.92
N ALA A 25 0.97 8.23 -1.02
CA ALA A 25 0.60 7.23 -0.02
C ALA A 25 1.62 6.09 0.07
N VAL A 26 2.08 5.58 -1.08
CA VAL A 26 3.07 4.49 -1.10
C VAL A 26 4.43 4.95 -0.55
N SER A 27 4.83 6.21 -0.79
CA SER A 27 6.07 6.77 -0.21
C SER A 27 6.06 6.79 1.32
N VAL A 28 4.88 7.01 1.93
CA VAL A 28 4.71 6.99 3.38
C VAL A 28 4.89 5.58 3.90
N LEU A 29 4.21 4.59 3.30
CA LEU A 29 4.33 3.18 3.68
C LEU A 29 5.77 2.67 3.52
N HIS A 30 6.41 2.98 2.40
CA HIS A 30 7.78 2.52 2.13
C HIS A 30 8.80 3.12 3.12
N ARG A 31 8.51 4.25 3.74
CA ARG A 31 9.38 4.83 4.77
C ARG A 31 9.36 4.06 6.08
N GLU A 32 8.32 3.29 6.35
CA GLU A 32 8.16 2.58 7.62
C GLU A 32 9.21 1.48 7.79
N ASP A 33 9.54 0.79 6.69
CA ASP A 33 10.35 -0.45 6.76
C ASP A 33 11.68 -0.39 5.99
N PHE A 34 11.92 0.65 5.17
CA PHE A 34 13.12 0.73 4.34
C PHE A 34 14.10 1.81 4.81
N VAL A 35 15.37 1.42 5.01
CA VAL A 35 16.48 2.30 5.42
C VAL A 35 16.62 3.53 4.52
N ARG A 36 16.43 3.34 3.20
CA ARG A 36 16.40 4.42 2.22
C ARG A 36 15.00 4.49 1.63
N PRO A 37 14.10 5.35 2.16
CA PRO A 37 12.76 5.50 1.61
C PRO A 37 12.82 6.08 0.21
N TRP A 38 11.90 5.64 -0.65
CA TRP A 38 11.64 6.30 -1.91
C TRP A 38 10.68 7.47 -1.71
N THR A 39 10.85 8.52 -2.50
CA THR A 39 9.96 9.67 -2.52
C THR A 39 8.73 9.39 -3.36
N ASP A 40 7.71 10.24 -3.22
CA ASP A 40 6.55 10.27 -4.10
C ASP A 40 6.94 10.47 -5.57
N GLY A 41 7.91 11.35 -5.86
CA GLY A 41 8.43 11.56 -7.22
C GLY A 41 9.10 10.31 -7.81
N GLU A 42 9.81 9.53 -7.00
CA GLU A 42 10.42 8.27 -7.45
C GLU A 42 9.38 7.20 -7.76
N PHE A 43 8.32 7.09 -6.93
CA PHE A 43 7.19 6.21 -7.23
C PHE A 43 6.42 6.64 -8.47
N ALA A 44 6.19 7.93 -8.65
CA ALA A 44 5.55 8.46 -9.86
C ALA A 44 6.35 8.10 -11.11
N ALA A 45 7.66 8.37 -11.11
CA ALA A 45 8.55 8.06 -12.23
C ALA A 45 8.64 6.57 -12.55
N LEU A 46 8.45 5.69 -11.56
CA LEU A 46 8.36 4.25 -11.78
C LEU A 46 7.02 3.88 -12.40
N LEU A 47 5.89 4.35 -11.85
CA LEU A 47 4.55 4.02 -12.31
C LEU A 47 4.20 4.62 -13.69
N GLU A 48 4.97 5.60 -14.16
CA GLU A 48 4.89 6.13 -15.54
C GLU A 48 5.55 5.21 -16.59
N GLN A 49 6.35 4.22 -16.18
CA GLN A 49 7.02 3.32 -17.12
C GLN A 49 6.09 2.17 -17.53
N ASP A 50 5.90 1.97 -18.84
CA ASP A 50 5.04 0.91 -19.40
C ASP A 50 5.35 -0.51 -18.92
N THR A 51 6.57 -0.74 -18.44
CA THR A 51 7.03 -2.06 -17.96
C THR A 51 6.90 -2.25 -16.46
N VAL A 52 6.48 -1.21 -15.74
CA VAL A 52 6.32 -1.22 -14.29
C VAL A 52 4.84 -1.22 -13.94
N PHE A 53 4.46 -2.10 -13.04
CA PHE A 53 3.11 -2.17 -12.48
C PHE A 53 3.20 -2.51 -10.99
N GLY A 54 2.16 -2.15 -10.24
CA GLY A 54 2.06 -2.47 -8.83
C GLY A 54 0.62 -2.54 -8.39
N TYR A 55 0.40 -3.10 -7.20
CA TYR A 55 -0.93 -3.24 -6.61
C TYR A 55 -0.89 -2.81 -5.14
N ALA A 56 -1.96 -2.15 -4.69
CA ALA A 56 -2.21 -1.87 -3.29
C ALA A 56 -3.25 -2.84 -2.74
N ALA A 57 -3.03 -3.33 -1.53
CA ALA A 57 -4.07 -4.01 -0.75
C ALA A 57 -4.92 -2.95 -0.04
N ARG A 58 -6.16 -2.75 -0.49
CA ARG A 58 -7.11 -1.79 0.10
C ARG A 58 -8.17 -2.54 0.89
N GLU A 59 -8.42 -2.12 2.12
CA GLU A 59 -9.46 -2.71 2.95
C GLU A 59 -10.83 -2.52 2.29
N THR A 60 -11.65 -3.56 2.32
CA THR A 60 -12.99 -3.60 1.74
C THR A 60 -14.04 -3.75 2.83
N GLY A 61 -15.17 -3.07 2.66
CA GLY A 61 -16.29 -3.00 3.61
C GLY A 61 -16.27 -1.71 4.43
#